data_AF-A0A1H5G1I9-F1
#
_entry.id   AF-A0A1H5G1I9-F1
#
_cell.length_a   1.000
_cell.length_b   1.000
_cell.length_c   1.000
_cell.angle_alpha   90.00
_cell.angle_beta   90.00
_cell.angle_gamma   90.00
#
_symmetry.space_group_name_H-M   'P 1'
#
loop_
_entity.id
_entity.type
_entity.pdbx_description
1 polymer ?
#
loop_
_entity_poly.entity_id
_entity_poly.type
_entity_poly.pdbx_seq_one_letter_code
_entity_poly.pdbx_strand_id
1 'polypeptide(L)'
;MDYDGKSQTIFEFCQGEGIGRSSYYYLKAIGRAPDEMVMGDIIRISPEAKRRWRERMEREPVKGSLRELALAAKAARETEAA
;
A
#
# COMPACT_ATOMS: atom_id res chain seq x y z
N MET A 1 -4.20 7.84 20.73
CA MET A 1 -3.18 6.81 20.42
C MET A 1 -2.32 7.39 19.33
N ASP A 2 -1.24 8.01 19.75
CA ASP A 2 -0.42 8.94 19.00
C ASP A 2 0.62 8.16 18.17
N TYR A 3 0.31 7.95 16.88
CA TYR A 3 1.25 7.40 15.90
C TYR A 3 2.11 8.52 15.30
N ASP A 4 2.77 9.30 16.16
CA ASP A 4 3.68 10.36 15.74
C ASP A 4 5.12 9.81 15.79
N GLY A 5 5.66 9.42 14.63
CA GLY A 5 7.10 9.17 14.44
C GLY A 5 7.62 7.71 14.42
N LYS A 6 6.78 6.67 14.54
CA LYS A 6 7.24 5.26 14.51
C LYS A 6 6.96 4.57 13.18
N SER A 7 7.95 3.84 12.66
CA SER A 7 7.81 3.00 11.46
C SER A 7 6.74 1.93 11.69
N GLN A 8 5.73 1.90 10.81
CA GLN A 8 4.55 1.05 10.93
C GLN A 8 4.78 -0.31 10.26
N THR A 9 4.16 -1.36 10.76
CA THR A 9 4.07 -2.62 9.99
C THR A 9 3.07 -2.47 8.83
N ILE A 10 3.11 -3.40 7.88
CA ILE A 10 2.11 -3.47 6.79
C ILE A 10 0.69 -3.48 7.37
N PHE A 11 0.46 -4.21 8.48
CA PHE A 11 -0.85 -4.29 9.11
C PHE A 11 -1.31 -2.95 9.71
N GLU A 12 -0.43 -2.26 10.44
CA GLU A 12 -0.74 -0.95 11.02
C GLU A 12 -0.96 0.12 9.96
N PHE A 13 -0.17 0.09 8.88
CA PHE A 13 -0.38 0.97 7.73
C PHE A 13 -1.74 0.71 7.09
N CYS A 14 -2.08 -0.56 6.84
CA CYS A 14 -3.37 -0.96 6.28
C CYS A 14 -4.54 -0.43 7.13
N GLN A 15 -4.48 -0.62 8.44
CA GLN A 15 -5.49 -0.13 9.37
C GLN A 15 -5.58 1.41 9.38
N GLY A 16 -4.43 2.10 9.39
CA GLY A 16 -4.37 3.56 9.43
C GLY A 16 -4.91 4.24 8.18
N GLU A 17 -4.73 3.63 7.01
CA GLU A 17 -5.25 4.15 5.73
C GLU A 17 -6.60 3.53 5.34
N GLY A 18 -7.16 2.62 6.16
CA GLY A 18 -8.43 1.95 5.89
C GLY A 18 -8.39 0.98 4.68
N ILE A 19 -7.22 0.47 4.34
CA ILE A 19 -7.04 -0.48 3.23
C ILE A 19 -6.86 -1.91 3.74
N GLY A 20 -7.28 -2.90 2.94
CA GLY A 20 -7.04 -4.31 3.26
C GLY A 20 -5.60 -4.74 2.97
N ARG A 21 -5.12 -5.77 3.68
CA ARG A 21 -3.81 -6.41 3.42
C ARG A 21 -3.68 -6.88 1.96
N SER A 22 -4.73 -7.45 1.38
CA SER A 22 -4.74 -7.88 -0.01
C SER A 22 -4.57 -6.72 -0.99
N SER A 23 -5.16 -5.56 -0.69
CA SER A 23 -5.01 -4.33 -1.48
C SER A 23 -3.58 -3.81 -1.42
N TYR A 24 -2.92 -3.90 -0.26
CA TYR A 24 -1.52 -3.55 -0.12
C TYR A 24 -0.61 -4.41 -1.01
N TYR A 25 -0.75 -5.74 -0.96
CA TYR A 25 0.05 -6.63 -1.80
C TYR A 25 -0.25 -6.44 -3.29
N TYR A 26 -1.47 -6.05 -3.65
CA TYR A 26 -1.75 -5.63 -5.01
C TYR A 26 -1.00 -4.34 -5.39
N LEU A 27 -1.12 -3.28 -4.59
CA LEU A 27 -0.41 -2.03 -4.83
C LEU A 27 1.10 -2.28 -4.96
N LYS A 28 1.65 -3.23 -4.21
CA LYS A 28 3.03 -3.67 -4.32
C LYS A 28 3.32 -4.32 -5.68
N ALA A 29 2.46 -5.23 -6.14
CA ALA A 29 2.59 -5.87 -7.44
C ALA A 29 2.57 -4.86 -8.61
N ILE A 30 1.75 -3.81 -8.52
CA ILE A 30 1.69 -2.76 -9.55
C ILE A 30 2.64 -1.58 -9.32
N GLY A 31 3.61 -1.71 -8.39
CA GLY A 31 4.61 -0.65 -8.12
C GLY A 31 4.06 0.63 -7.49
N ARG A 32 2.84 0.59 -6.94
CA ARG A 32 2.16 1.73 -6.29
C ARG A 32 2.10 1.61 -4.75
N ALA A 33 2.82 0.65 -4.15
CA ALA A 33 2.96 0.54 -2.70
C ALA A 33 3.79 1.71 -2.11
N PRO A 34 3.63 2.00 -0.80
CA PRO A 34 4.57 2.86 -0.09
C PRO A 34 5.96 2.21 -0.06
N ASP A 35 6.99 3.05 0.11
CA ASP A 35 8.36 2.57 0.29
C ASP A 35 8.46 1.66 1.53
N GLU A 36 8.99 0.47 1.32
CA GLU A 36 9.18 -0.56 2.33
C GLU A 36 10.63 -0.54 2.83
N MET A 37 10.79 -0.32 4.13
CA MET A 37 12.06 -0.46 4.81
C MET A 37 12.20 -1.90 5.30
N VAL A 38 13.01 -2.69 4.58
CA VAL A 38 13.31 -4.09 4.92
C VAL A 38 14.46 -4.12 5.92
N MET A 39 14.19 -4.60 7.14
CA MET A 39 15.18 -4.81 8.21
C MET A 39 15.29 -6.31 8.50
N GLY A 40 16.07 -7.02 7.68
CA GLY A 40 16.16 -8.48 7.74
C GLY A 40 14.83 -9.12 7.34
N ASP A 41 14.19 -9.84 8.27
CA ASP A 41 12.90 -10.50 8.05
C ASP A 41 11.70 -9.54 8.26
N ILE A 42 11.94 -8.36 8.81
CA ILE A 42 10.87 -7.43 9.20
C ILE A 42 10.71 -6.35 8.14
N ILE A 43 9.50 -6.21 7.61
CA ILE A 43 9.12 -5.10 6.72
C ILE A 43 8.43 -4.01 7.55
N ARG A 44 8.95 -2.79 7.47
CA ARG A 44 8.38 -1.59 8.08
C ARG A 44 8.13 -0.51 7.02
N ILE A 45 7.16 0.35 7.27
CA ILE A 45 6.82 1.51 6.46
C ILE A 45 7.13 2.74 7.31
N SER A 46 8.14 3.50 6.91
CA SER A 46 8.51 4.72 7.61
C SER A 46 7.42 5.80 7.45
N PRO A 47 7.26 6.72 8.43
CA PRO A 47 6.29 7.80 8.33
C PRO A 47 6.49 8.66 7.07
N GLU A 48 7.74 8.90 6.67
CA GLU A 48 8.06 9.60 5.42
C GLU A 48 7.61 8.83 4.17
N ALA A 49 7.78 7.50 4.14
CA ALA A 49 7.35 6.65 3.04
C ALA A 49 5.83 6.66 2.90
N LYS A 50 5.11 6.60 4.02
CA LYS A 50 3.66 6.77 4.08
C LYS A 50 3.23 8.15 3.55
N ARG A 51 3.89 9.22 3.99
CA ARG A 51 3.57 10.59 3.52
C ARG A 51 3.77 10.72 2.01
N ARG A 52 4.92 10.28 1.49
CA ARG A 52 5.21 10.28 0.04
C ARG A 52 4.18 9.45 -0.74
N TRP A 53 3.78 8.31 -0.21
CA TRP A 53 2.74 7.49 -0.82
C TRP A 53 1.41 8.24 -0.88
N ARG A 54 1.00 8.89 0.20
CA ARG A 54 -0.23 9.67 0.25
C ARG A 54 -0.20 10.85 -0.72
N GLU A 55 0.92 11.56 -0.83
CA GLU A 55 1.13 12.62 -1.81
C GLU A 55 1.03 12.10 -3.26
N ARG A 56 1.55 10.89 -3.54
CA ARG A 56 1.39 10.23 -4.85
C ARG A 56 -0.07 9.85 -5.12
N MET A 57 -0.76 9.29 -4.14
CA MET A 57 -2.18 8.90 -4.27
C MET A 57 -3.13 10.10 -4.40
N GLU A 58 -2.78 11.24 -3.80
CA GLU A 58 -3.57 12.48 -3.94
C GLU A 58 -3.33 13.15 -5.30
N ARG A 59 -2.08 13.13 -5.80
CA ARG A 59 -1.74 13.66 -7.13
C ARG A 59 -2.31 12.80 -8.26
N GLU A 60 -2.30 11.49 -8.10
CA GLU A 60 -2.89 10.53 -9.03
C GLU A 60 -3.99 9.76 -8.31
N PRO A 61 -5.16 10.39 -8.09
CA PRO A 61 -6.28 9.70 -7.46
C PRO A 61 -6.62 8.51 -8.34
N VAL A 62 -6.37 7.31 -7.83
CA VAL A 62 -6.81 6.10 -8.50
C VAL A 62 -8.33 6.09 -8.38
N LYS A 63 -9.00 6.65 -9.39
CA LYS A 63 -10.46 6.72 -9.44
C LYS A 63 -11.00 5.29 -9.39
N GLY A 64 -11.69 4.99 -8.31
CA GLY A 64 -12.33 3.71 -8.10
C GLY A 64 -12.52 3.46 -6.62
N SER A 65 -13.67 2.89 -6.25
CA SER A 65 -13.87 2.35 -4.92
C SER A 65 -12.72 1.37 -4.58
N LEU A 66 -12.35 1.23 -3.30
CA LEU A 66 -11.34 0.24 -2.85
C LEU A 66 -11.59 -1.16 -3.42
N ARG A 67 -12.86 -1.47 -3.71
CA ARG A 67 -13.32 -2.69 -4.37
C ARG A 67 -13.02 -2.75 -5.87
N GLU A 68 -13.10 -1.65 -6.60
CA GLU A 68 -12.71 -1.54 -8.01
C GLU A 68 -11.20 -1.61 -8.19
N LEU A 69 -10.46 -0.99 -7.26
CA LEU A 69 -9.00 -1.11 -7.20
C LEU A 69 -8.57 -2.55 -6.91
N ALA A 70 -9.27 -3.24 -6.01
CA ALA A 70 -9.08 -4.66 -5.73
C ALA A 70 -9.56 -5.59 -6.86
N LEU A 71 -10.43 -5.13 -7.76
CA LEU A 71 -10.88 -5.91 -8.91
C LEU A 71 -9.90 -5.79 -10.08
N ALA A 72 -9.43 -4.56 -10.37
CA ALA A 72 -8.33 -4.30 -11.29
C ALA A 72 -7.07 -5.11 -10.89
N ALA A 73 -6.91 -5.33 -9.58
CA ALA A 73 -5.85 -6.15 -9.04
C ALA A 73 -5.81 -7.59 -9.43
N LYS A 74 -6.98 -8.19 -9.40
CA LYS A 74 -7.13 -9.59 -9.74
C LYS A 74 -6.90 -9.78 -11.23
N ALA A 75 -7.36 -8.83 -12.05
CA ALA A 75 -7.15 -8.84 -13.50
C ALA A 75 -5.67 -8.74 -13.90
N ALA A 76 -4.88 -7.90 -13.21
CA ALA A 76 -3.43 -7.79 -13.48
C ALA A 76 -2.64 -9.07 -13.14
N ARG A 77 -3.11 -9.88 -12.18
CA ARG A 77 -2.51 -11.19 -11.88
C ARG A 77 -2.79 -12.24 -12.96
N GLU A 78 -3.89 -12.13 -13.70
CA GLU A 78 -4.21 -13.07 -14.79
C GLU A 78 -3.40 -12.77 -16.07
N THR A 79 -2.93 -11.54 -16.25
CA THR A 79 -2.10 -11.16 -17.41
C THR A 79 -0.63 -11.58 -17.33
N GLU A 80 -0.14 -12.02 -16.16
CA GLU A 80 1.26 -12.46 -15.98
C GLU A 80 1.40 -14.00 -16.03
N ALA A 81 0.30 -14.73 -16.27
CA ALA A 81 0.27 -16.20 -16.34
C ALA A 81 0.00 -16.76 -17.75
N ALA A 82 0.17 -15.94 -18.80
CA ALA A 82 -0.03 -16.33 -20.20
C ALA A 82 1.27 -16.22 -21.02
#